data_AF-A0A067DGR6-F1
#
_entry.id   AF-A0A067DGR6-F1
#
_cell.length_a   1.000
_cell.length_b   1.000
_cell.length_c   1.000
_cell.angle_alpha   90.00
_cell.angle_beta   90.00
_cell.angle_gamma   90.00
#
_symmetry.space_group_name_H-M   'P 1'
#
loop_
_entity.id
_entity.type
_entity.pdbx_description
1 polymer ?
#
loop_
_entity_poly.entity_id
_entity_poly.type
_entity_poly.pdbx_seq_one_letter_code
_entity_poly.pdbx_strand_id
1 'polypeptide(L)'
;DFGILMACYSFLVFFVISQLLLLSSAEEERELNKTCPPSFPPCGNLSQFIFPFTNQTHPECGLMVVDNCNEPVQRIRLGKAGPFYNILNIAQDVSITLEDQVFQSHLNERSCESFKNLSLPSSSSLSFEIKSNLSLFRCTHKLEKKLTSFNSTCNNSSFIYYNHPDEALPSILPPNCSLIQLPVNKTRKSGDLFNMLTSVFSLQVVVDRVCWECRWRWGQCQRCNDCHKKRGRCHIDDKGNFQCENERTGIKIYVRY
;
A
#
# COMPACT_ATOMS: atom_id res chain seq x y z
N ASP A 1 47.68 -17.17 54.00
CA ASP A 1 47.20 -15.88 53.47
C ASP A 1 47.30 -15.66 51.97
N PHE A 2 48.23 -16.28 51.22
CA PHE A 2 48.26 -16.16 49.74
C PHE A 2 47.07 -16.83 49.02
N GLY A 3 46.57 -17.96 49.51
CA GLY A 3 45.46 -18.69 48.85
C GLY A 3 44.11 -17.97 48.89
N ILE A 4 43.86 -17.18 49.95
CA ILE A 4 42.61 -16.41 50.11
C ILE A 4 42.60 -15.21 49.15
N LEU A 5 43.74 -14.53 48.98
CA LEU A 5 43.87 -13.41 48.04
C LEU A 5 43.63 -13.85 46.58
N MET A 6 44.17 -15.01 46.20
CA MET A 6 43.99 -15.56 44.84
C MET A 6 42.56 -16.02 44.59
N ALA A 7 41.88 -16.57 45.61
CA ALA A 7 40.46 -16.92 45.53
C ALA A 7 39.57 -15.68 45.39
N CYS A 8 39.86 -14.61 46.15
CA CYS A 8 39.16 -13.33 46.03
C CYS A 8 39.36 -12.70 44.64
N TYR A 9 40.58 -12.74 44.09
CA TYR A 9 40.85 -12.24 42.75
C TYR A 9 40.08 -13.02 41.68
N SER A 10 40.08 -14.36 41.77
CA SER A 10 39.33 -15.21 40.85
C SER A 10 37.82 -14.94 40.90
N PHE A 11 37.26 -14.75 42.10
CA PHE A 11 35.84 -14.45 42.28
C PHE A 11 35.45 -13.08 41.72
N LEU A 12 36.31 -12.06 41.89
CA LEU A 12 36.10 -10.73 41.31
C LEU A 12 36.14 -10.77 39.78
N VAL A 13 37.09 -11.50 39.19
CA VAL A 13 37.16 -11.65 37.72
C VAL A 13 35.93 -12.36 37.18
N PHE A 14 35.48 -13.44 37.82
CA PHE A 14 34.23 -14.12 37.44
C PHE A 14 33.01 -13.21 37.55
N PHE A 15 32.90 -12.44 38.63
CA PHE A 15 31.79 -11.49 38.82
C PHE A 15 31.77 -10.42 37.73
N VAL A 16 32.93 -9.86 37.37
CA VAL A 16 33.04 -8.86 36.28
C VAL A 16 32.68 -9.46 34.93
N ILE A 17 33.14 -10.68 34.63
CA ILE A 17 32.79 -11.37 33.37
C ILE A 17 31.29 -11.69 33.32
N SER A 18 30.69 -12.16 34.41
CA SER A 18 29.24 -12.39 34.49
C SER A 18 28.43 -11.11 34.30
N GLN A 19 28.88 -9.99 34.88
CA GLN A 19 28.25 -8.68 34.68
C GLN A 19 28.37 -8.19 33.23
N LEU A 20 29.54 -8.38 32.60
CA LEU A 20 29.75 -8.05 31.18
C LEU A 20 28.89 -8.92 30.25
N LEU A 21 28.72 -10.21 30.56
CA LEU A 21 27.83 -11.12 29.82
C LEU A 21 26.35 -10.73 29.95
N LEU A 22 25.92 -10.28 31.14
CA LEU A 22 24.58 -9.74 31.37
C LEU A 22 24.35 -8.43 30.62
N LEU A 23 25.36 -7.54 30.58
CA LEU A 23 25.33 -6.30 29.79
C LEU A 23 25.27 -6.59 28.29
N SER A 24 26.03 -7.56 27.77
CA SER A 24 25.94 -7.95 26.36
C SER A 24 24.61 -8.59 25.98
N SER A 25 23.97 -9.33 26.90
CA SER A 25 22.63 -9.87 26.70
C SER A 25 21.55 -8.77 26.68
N ALA A 26 21.72 -7.69 27.43
CA ALA A 26 20.80 -6.56 27.45
C ALA A 26 20.87 -5.68 26.19
N GLU A 27 22.02 -5.68 25.49
CA GLU A 27 22.20 -5.04 24.18
C GLU A 27 21.43 -5.81 23.09
N GLU A 28 21.36 -7.14 23.18
CA GLU A 28 20.67 -8.01 22.21
C GLU A 28 19.12 -7.96 22.35
N GLU A 29 18.60 -7.67 23.55
CA GLU A 29 17.15 -7.50 23.79
C GLU A 29 16.58 -6.16 23.26
N ARG A 30 17.42 -5.15 22.96
CA ARG A 30 16.93 -3.89 22.38
C ARG A 30 16.41 -4.04 20.95
N GLU A 31 16.75 -5.11 20.25
CA GLU A 31 16.28 -5.37 18.89
C GLU A 31 14.88 -6.03 18.83
N LEU A 32 14.31 -6.51 19.94
CA LEU A 32 13.05 -7.28 19.93
C LEU A 32 11.78 -6.58 20.43
N ASN A 33 11.87 -5.31 20.84
CA ASN A 33 10.71 -4.50 21.25
C ASN A 33 10.53 -3.27 20.36
N LYS A 34 10.56 -3.45 19.03
CA LYS A 34 10.26 -2.36 18.07
C LYS A 34 8.77 -2.06 18.06
N THR A 35 8.36 -1.34 19.09
CA THR A 35 7.03 -0.73 19.17
C THR A 35 6.94 0.34 18.09
N CYS A 36 6.05 0.16 17.12
CA CYS A 36 5.92 1.09 16.02
C CYS A 36 5.40 2.46 16.50
N PRO A 37 5.97 3.57 16.02
CA PRO A 37 5.56 4.91 16.46
C PRO A 37 4.12 5.21 15.99
N PRO A 38 3.31 5.97 16.74
CA PRO A 38 1.92 6.26 16.35
C PRO A 38 1.81 7.04 15.04
N SER A 39 2.76 7.93 14.78
CA SER A 39 2.95 8.66 13.52
C SER A 39 4.41 8.58 13.08
N PHE A 40 4.64 8.84 11.79
CA PHE A 40 5.97 8.90 11.21
C PHE A 40 6.36 10.36 10.96
N PRO A 41 7.65 10.69 11.09
CA PRO A 41 8.13 12.04 10.85
C PRO A 41 7.89 12.47 9.39
N PRO A 42 7.89 13.79 9.11
CA PRO A 42 7.85 14.31 7.75
C PRO A 42 8.90 13.66 6.84
N CYS A 43 8.56 13.53 5.56
CA CYS A 43 9.40 12.93 4.52
C CYS A 43 9.44 13.87 3.32
N GLY A 44 10.56 14.57 3.12
CA GLY A 44 10.66 15.65 2.14
C GLY A 44 9.59 16.72 2.38
N ASN A 45 8.75 16.95 1.37
CA ASN A 45 7.66 17.95 1.46
C ASN A 45 6.36 17.38 2.06
N LEU A 46 6.32 16.08 2.36
CA LEU A 46 5.15 15.45 2.96
C LEU A 46 5.14 15.71 4.47
N SER A 47 4.00 16.17 4.98
CA SER A 47 3.77 16.26 6.42
C SER A 47 3.87 14.89 7.09
N GLN A 48 3.87 14.87 8.43
CA GLN A 48 3.73 13.62 9.16
C GLN A 48 2.53 12.80 8.65
N PHE A 49 2.71 11.49 8.60
CA PHE A 49 1.68 10.55 8.18
C PHE A 49 1.56 9.41 9.19
N ILE A 50 0.42 8.73 9.13
CA ILE A 50 0.10 7.62 10.01
C ILE A 50 0.01 6.33 9.21
N PHE A 51 -0.09 5.21 9.92
CA PHE A 51 -0.48 3.94 9.33
C PHE A 51 -1.72 4.13 8.43
N PRO A 52 -1.79 3.49 7.25
CA PRO A 52 -0.94 2.42 6.71
C PRO A 52 0.38 2.86 6.07
N PHE A 53 0.66 4.16 5.99
CA PHE A 53 1.92 4.66 5.43
C PHE A 53 3.05 4.53 6.45
N THR A 54 4.26 4.27 5.97
CA THR A 54 5.49 4.26 6.78
C THR A 54 6.66 4.81 5.96
N ASN A 55 7.78 5.08 6.62
CA ASN A 55 9.03 5.45 5.96
C ASN A 55 9.97 4.23 5.84
N GLN A 56 11.12 4.43 5.19
CA GLN A 56 12.14 3.38 5.02
C GLN A 56 12.86 2.97 6.30
N THR A 57 12.77 3.78 7.36
CA THR A 57 13.39 3.45 8.66
C THR A 57 12.62 2.37 9.40
N HIS A 58 11.29 2.34 9.21
CA HIS A 58 10.38 1.39 9.87
C HIS A 58 9.43 0.72 8.88
N PRO A 59 9.93 0.02 7.83
CA PRO A 59 9.08 -0.60 6.82
C PRO A 59 8.13 -1.65 7.40
N GLU A 60 8.50 -2.28 8.52
CA GLU A 60 7.68 -3.23 9.28
C GLU A 60 6.44 -2.61 9.92
N CYS A 61 6.43 -1.27 10.06
CA CYS A 61 5.39 -0.54 10.77
C CYS A 61 4.27 0.00 9.88
N GLY A 62 4.27 -0.31 8.58
CA GLY A 62 3.23 0.10 7.64
C GLY A 62 3.04 -0.89 6.50
N LEU A 63 1.96 -0.71 5.75
CA LEU A 63 1.66 -1.53 4.57
C LEU A 63 2.19 -0.89 3.29
N MET A 64 2.47 0.42 3.30
CA MET A 64 2.98 1.14 2.15
C MET A 64 4.15 2.03 2.57
N VAL A 65 5.30 1.81 1.94
CA VAL A 65 6.53 2.52 2.25
C VAL A 65 6.64 3.74 1.34
N VAL A 66 6.71 4.91 1.96
CA VAL A 66 7.08 6.17 1.30
C VAL A 66 8.60 6.18 1.12
N ASP A 67 9.02 6.37 -0.12
CA ASP A 67 10.41 6.38 -0.55
C ASP A 67 10.83 7.81 -0.93
N ASN A 68 12.13 8.02 -1.15
CA ASN A 68 12.70 9.27 -1.66
C ASN A 68 12.49 10.47 -0.71
N CYS A 69 12.59 10.26 0.61
CA CYS A 69 12.48 11.34 1.59
C CYS A 69 13.58 12.40 1.49
N ASN A 70 14.73 12.05 0.91
CA ASN A 70 15.86 12.95 0.70
C ASN A 70 15.90 13.54 -0.73
N GLU A 71 14.97 13.14 -1.59
CA GLU A 71 14.89 13.61 -2.98
C GLU A 71 13.83 14.72 -3.10
N PRO A 72 13.85 15.52 -4.18
CA PRO A 72 12.83 16.55 -4.41
C PRO A 72 11.41 16.00 -4.56
N VAL A 73 11.26 14.76 -5.04
CA VAL A 73 9.97 14.11 -5.31
C VAL A 73 9.89 12.80 -4.56
N GLN A 74 8.98 12.73 -3.60
CA GLN A 74 8.67 11.51 -2.86
C GLN A 74 7.84 10.58 -3.75
N ARG A 75 8.05 9.28 -3.59
CA ARG A 75 7.36 8.26 -4.39
C ARG A 75 6.86 7.11 -3.56
N ILE A 76 5.87 6.41 -4.08
CA ILE A 76 5.34 5.20 -3.46
C ILE A 76 5.14 4.12 -4.50
N ARG A 77 5.34 2.88 -4.09
CA ARG A 77 4.94 1.71 -4.89
C ARG A 77 3.65 1.16 -4.30
N LEU A 78 2.61 1.11 -5.12
CA LEU A 78 1.38 0.42 -4.73
C LEU A 78 1.61 -1.09 -4.92
N GLY A 79 1.70 -1.84 -3.81
CA GLY A 79 1.98 -3.28 -3.81
C GLY A 79 3.42 -3.66 -4.18
N LYS A 80 3.77 -4.95 -4.09
CA LYS A 80 5.16 -5.43 -4.30
C LYS A 80 5.63 -5.44 -5.76
N ALA A 81 4.71 -5.43 -6.73
CA ALA A 81 5.03 -5.55 -8.16
C ALA A 81 4.61 -4.33 -9.02
N GLY A 82 3.97 -3.31 -8.43
CA GLY A 82 3.43 -2.16 -9.18
C GLY A 82 4.48 -1.13 -9.64
N PRO A 83 4.07 -0.14 -10.46
CA PRO A 83 4.92 1.00 -10.78
C PRO A 83 5.09 1.92 -9.56
N PHE A 84 6.07 2.81 -9.65
CA PHE A 84 6.18 3.94 -8.73
C PHE A 84 5.28 5.08 -9.17
N TYR A 85 4.65 5.73 -8.20
CA TYR A 85 3.88 6.95 -8.38
C TYR A 85 4.54 8.08 -7.60
N ASN A 86 4.52 9.29 -8.15
CA ASN A 86 4.93 10.48 -7.41
C ASN A 86 3.84 10.80 -6.39
N ILE A 87 4.25 11.14 -5.16
CA ILE A 87 3.31 11.54 -4.11
C ILE A 87 3.24 13.06 -4.09
N LEU A 88 2.03 13.59 -4.28
CA LEU A 88 1.78 15.02 -4.15
C LEU A 88 1.31 15.38 -2.74
N ASN A 89 0.54 14.50 -2.11
CA ASN A 89 0.02 14.73 -0.77
C ASN A 89 -0.38 13.42 -0.08
N ILE A 90 -0.24 13.38 1.24
CA ILE A 90 -0.85 12.36 2.11
C ILE A 90 -1.72 13.10 3.12
N ALA A 91 -3.03 12.83 3.08
CA ALA A 91 -3.99 13.45 3.97
C ALA A 91 -4.19 12.64 5.25
N GLN A 92 -4.66 13.31 6.31
CA GLN A 92 -4.90 12.69 7.62
C GLN A 92 -6.05 11.67 7.59
N ASP A 93 -6.97 11.77 6.63
CA ASP A 93 -8.05 10.81 6.38
C ASP A 93 -7.55 9.54 5.67
N VAL A 94 -6.23 9.31 5.63
CA VAL A 94 -5.60 8.14 5.01
C VAL A 94 -5.79 8.11 3.49
N SER A 95 -5.99 9.29 2.90
CA SER A 95 -5.95 9.46 1.44
C SER A 95 -4.56 9.82 0.95
N ILE A 96 -4.26 9.39 -0.27
CA ILE A 96 -3.02 9.75 -0.96
C ILE A 96 -3.33 10.33 -2.33
N THR A 97 -2.72 11.48 -2.64
CA THR A 97 -2.75 12.10 -3.96
C THR A 97 -1.48 11.73 -4.69
N LEU A 98 -1.65 11.11 -5.85
CA LEU A 98 -0.60 10.55 -6.68
C LEU A 98 -0.60 11.21 -8.06
N GLU A 99 0.58 11.20 -8.68
CA GLU A 99 0.75 11.48 -10.10
C GLU A 99 1.36 10.24 -10.79
N ASP A 100 0.67 9.75 -11.82
CA ASP A 100 1.14 8.68 -12.69
C ASP A 100 1.78 9.28 -13.96
N GLN A 101 3.11 9.29 -13.98
CA GLN A 101 3.89 9.86 -15.09
C GLN A 101 3.71 9.08 -16.41
N VAL A 102 3.49 7.77 -16.32
CA VAL A 102 3.27 6.92 -17.52
C VAL A 102 1.91 7.24 -18.10
N PHE A 103 0.88 7.32 -17.25
CA PHE A 103 -0.45 7.70 -17.69
C PHE A 103 -0.51 9.13 -18.23
N GLN A 104 0.22 10.08 -17.62
CA GLN A 104 0.37 11.44 -18.15
C GLN A 104 0.92 11.44 -19.58
N SER A 105 1.94 10.63 -19.84
CA SER A 105 2.56 10.52 -21.16
C SER A 105 1.56 9.99 -22.20
N HIS A 106 0.80 8.94 -21.86
CA HIS A 106 -0.26 8.43 -22.73
C HIS A 106 -1.39 9.44 -22.99
N LEU A 107 -1.78 10.24 -21.99
CA LEU A 107 -2.78 11.29 -22.16
C LEU A 107 -2.27 12.40 -23.11
N ASN A 108 -1.02 12.82 -22.97
CA ASN A 108 -0.40 13.82 -23.85
C ASN A 108 -0.31 13.35 -25.30
N GLU A 109 0.04 12.08 -25.50
CA GLU A 109 0.11 11.44 -26.82
C GLU A 109 -1.27 11.06 -27.38
N ARG A 110 -2.34 11.23 -26.59
CA ARG A 110 -3.70 10.78 -26.90
C ARG A 110 -3.76 9.29 -27.28
N SER A 111 -2.96 8.48 -26.58
CA SER A 111 -2.79 7.06 -26.86
C SER A 111 -3.97 6.23 -26.36
N CYS A 112 -4.29 5.14 -27.08
CA CYS A 112 -5.27 4.16 -26.64
C CYS A 112 -4.88 3.40 -25.38
N GLU A 113 -3.60 3.45 -25.02
CA GLU A 113 -3.08 2.88 -23.77
C GLU A 113 -3.65 3.61 -22.54
N SER A 114 -4.14 4.85 -22.70
CA SER A 114 -4.87 5.57 -21.65
C SER A 114 -6.17 4.89 -21.22
N PHE A 115 -6.77 4.04 -22.06
CA PHE A 115 -8.06 3.41 -21.78
C PHE A 115 -7.91 1.99 -21.21
N LYS A 116 -7.12 1.88 -20.14
CA LYS A 116 -6.88 0.65 -19.38
C LYS A 116 -7.14 0.89 -17.89
N ASN A 117 -7.71 -0.09 -17.18
CA ASN A 117 -7.90 0.04 -15.74
C ASN A 117 -6.57 0.28 -15.03
N LEU A 118 -6.60 1.14 -14.01
CA LEU A 118 -5.45 1.30 -13.11
C LEU A 118 -5.13 -0.04 -12.45
N SER A 119 -3.85 -0.40 -12.44
CA SER A 119 -3.37 -1.61 -11.77
C SER A 119 -3.21 -1.36 -10.26
N LEU A 120 -4.34 -1.21 -9.56
CA LEU A 120 -4.37 -1.05 -8.12
C LEU A 120 -4.34 -2.42 -7.44
N PRO A 121 -3.38 -2.69 -6.55
CA PRO A 121 -3.32 -3.97 -5.86
C PRO A 121 -4.46 -4.07 -4.85
N SER A 122 -5.14 -5.21 -4.82
CA SER A 122 -6.12 -5.55 -3.80
C SER A 122 -5.61 -6.73 -2.99
N SER A 123 -5.65 -6.60 -1.67
CA SER A 123 -5.29 -7.64 -0.70
C SER A 123 -6.39 -7.81 0.33
N SER A 124 -6.31 -8.86 1.16
CA SER A 124 -7.22 -8.95 2.32
C SER A 124 -6.99 -7.85 3.36
N SER A 125 -5.82 -7.22 3.37
CA SER A 125 -5.45 -6.21 4.35
C SER A 125 -5.74 -4.78 3.88
N LEU A 126 -5.77 -4.56 2.58
CA LEU A 126 -5.81 -3.22 1.99
C LEU A 126 -6.42 -3.24 0.58
N SER A 127 -7.27 -2.27 0.32
CA SER A 127 -7.81 -1.93 -1.00
C SER A 127 -7.76 -0.41 -1.23
N PHE A 128 -8.06 -0.01 -2.46
CA PHE A 128 -8.01 1.39 -2.89
C PHE A 128 -9.32 1.78 -3.55
N GLU A 129 -9.80 2.97 -3.23
CA GLU A 129 -10.95 3.58 -3.89
C GLU A 129 -10.52 4.88 -4.55
N ILE A 130 -10.83 5.04 -5.85
CA ILE A 130 -10.52 6.27 -6.58
C ILE A 130 -11.57 7.32 -6.20
N LYS A 131 -11.17 8.41 -5.53
CA LYS A 131 -12.11 9.45 -5.05
C LYS A 131 -12.89 10.15 -6.17
N SER A 132 -12.32 10.24 -7.36
CA SER A 132 -12.96 10.83 -8.53
C SER A 132 -12.62 10.04 -9.77
N ASN A 133 -13.54 9.18 -10.18
CA ASN A 133 -13.43 8.37 -11.37
C ASN A 133 -14.51 8.71 -12.39
N LEU A 134 -14.26 8.32 -13.64
CA LEU A 134 -15.22 8.25 -14.72
C LEU A 134 -15.30 6.79 -15.16
N SER A 135 -16.52 6.27 -15.24
CA SER A 135 -16.78 4.94 -15.77
C SER A 135 -16.93 5.01 -17.29
N LEU A 136 -16.28 4.07 -17.99
CA LEU A 136 -16.26 3.96 -19.45
C LEU A 136 -16.59 2.52 -19.84
N PHE A 137 -17.29 2.34 -20.96
CA PHE A 137 -17.37 1.04 -21.61
C PHE A 137 -16.39 0.99 -22.79
N ARG A 138 -15.51 -0.02 -22.76
CA ARG A 138 -14.61 -0.33 -23.88
C ARG A 138 -15.10 -1.58 -24.58
N CYS A 139 -15.50 -1.43 -25.83
CA CYS A 139 -16.10 -2.49 -26.65
C CYS A 139 -15.22 -2.83 -27.86
N THR A 140 -15.27 -4.08 -28.32
CA THR A 140 -14.59 -4.52 -29.56
C THR A 140 -15.41 -4.27 -30.81
N HIS A 141 -16.72 -4.07 -30.66
CA HIS A 141 -17.65 -3.78 -31.75
C HIS A 141 -18.39 -2.48 -31.50
N LYS A 142 -18.79 -1.82 -32.58
CA LYS A 142 -19.62 -0.62 -32.51
C LYS A 142 -21.01 -1.01 -32.03
N LEU A 143 -21.48 -0.37 -30.97
CA LEU A 143 -22.84 -0.51 -30.47
C LEU A 143 -23.81 0.19 -31.43
N GLU A 144 -24.88 -0.50 -31.82
CA GLU A 144 -25.92 0.01 -32.72
C GLU A 144 -26.83 1.04 -32.02
N LYS A 145 -27.04 0.87 -30.71
CA LYS A 145 -27.85 1.78 -29.90
C LYS A 145 -26.97 2.80 -29.19
N LYS A 146 -27.44 4.05 -29.17
CA LYS A 146 -26.81 5.14 -28.42
C LYS A 146 -27.07 4.95 -26.92
N LEU A 147 -26.18 4.22 -26.26
CA LEU A 147 -26.25 3.95 -24.80
C LEU A 147 -25.65 5.08 -23.95
N THR A 148 -24.84 5.96 -24.55
CA THR A 148 -24.12 7.03 -23.86
C THR A 148 -24.17 8.33 -24.64
N SER A 149 -23.89 9.44 -23.95
CA SER A 149 -23.86 10.79 -24.50
C SER A 149 -22.73 10.95 -25.53
N PHE A 150 -21.57 10.35 -25.26
CA PHE A 150 -20.37 10.47 -26.08
C PHE A 150 -19.78 9.11 -26.45
N ASN A 151 -19.00 9.10 -27.53
CA ASN A 151 -18.16 7.99 -27.93
C ASN A 151 -16.81 8.49 -28.43
N SER A 152 -15.81 7.63 -28.36
CA SER A 152 -14.49 7.82 -28.98
C SER A 152 -14.07 6.51 -29.60
N THR A 153 -13.41 6.58 -30.76
CA THR A 153 -12.81 5.41 -31.39
C THR A 153 -11.33 5.38 -31.04
N CYS A 154 -10.84 4.21 -30.66
CA CYS A 154 -9.44 3.96 -30.37
C CYS A 154 -8.96 2.78 -31.18
N ASN A 155 -8.10 3.03 -32.16
CA ASN A 155 -7.78 2.09 -33.23
C ASN A 155 -9.05 1.65 -34.02
N ASN A 156 -8.88 0.84 -35.06
CA ASN A 156 -10.01 0.41 -35.91
C ASN A 156 -10.96 -0.62 -35.25
N SER A 157 -10.67 -1.04 -34.01
CA SER A 157 -11.36 -2.16 -33.34
C SER A 157 -11.71 -1.92 -31.87
N SER A 158 -11.49 -0.71 -31.33
CA SER A 158 -11.90 -0.40 -29.96
C SER A 158 -12.78 0.84 -29.93
N PHE A 159 -13.95 0.71 -29.31
CA PHE A 159 -14.93 1.79 -29.18
C PHE A 159 -15.13 2.09 -27.70
N ILE A 160 -14.95 3.35 -27.33
CA ILE A 160 -15.08 3.84 -25.96
C ILE A 160 -16.38 4.63 -25.86
N TYR A 161 -17.22 4.28 -24.89
CA TYR A 161 -18.52 4.88 -24.64
C TYR A 161 -18.57 5.45 -23.23
N TYR A 162 -19.02 6.70 -23.09
CA TYR A 162 -18.99 7.42 -21.82
C TYR A 162 -19.98 8.57 -21.75
N ASN A 163 -20.29 8.95 -20.52
CA ASN A 163 -21.09 10.12 -20.19
C ASN A 163 -20.21 11.18 -19.49
N HIS A 164 -20.81 12.30 -19.10
CA HIS A 164 -20.12 13.23 -18.21
C HIS A 164 -19.88 12.59 -16.82
N PRO A 165 -18.89 13.07 -16.04
CA PRO A 165 -18.55 12.49 -14.73
C PRO A 165 -19.70 12.46 -13.70
N ASP A 166 -20.71 13.31 -13.89
CA ASP A 166 -21.88 13.41 -13.01
C ASP A 166 -23.04 12.49 -13.47
N GLU A 167 -22.91 11.85 -14.63
CA GLU A 167 -23.94 11.01 -15.25
C GLU A 167 -23.55 9.53 -15.15
N ALA A 168 -24.45 8.72 -14.61
CA ALA A 168 -24.23 7.28 -14.52
C ALA A 168 -24.23 6.63 -15.91
N LEU A 169 -23.38 5.62 -16.09
CA LEU A 169 -23.53 4.69 -17.22
C LEU A 169 -24.75 3.79 -17.01
N PRO A 170 -25.33 3.24 -18.09
CA PRO A 170 -26.33 2.19 -17.99
C PRO A 170 -25.88 1.05 -17.07
N SER A 171 -26.76 0.56 -16.20
CA SER A 171 -26.42 -0.51 -15.25
C SER A 171 -26.11 -1.85 -15.93
N ILE A 172 -26.56 -2.03 -17.17
CA ILE A 172 -26.35 -3.25 -17.95
C ILE A 172 -25.08 -3.09 -18.78
N LEU A 173 -24.07 -3.92 -18.51
CA LEU A 173 -22.87 -4.00 -19.32
C LEU A 173 -23.21 -4.61 -20.70
N PRO A 174 -22.98 -3.91 -21.82
CA PRO A 174 -23.30 -4.45 -23.13
C PRO A 174 -22.39 -5.64 -23.51
N PRO A 175 -22.83 -6.54 -24.41
CA PRO A 175 -22.02 -7.67 -24.84
C PRO A 175 -20.75 -7.19 -25.53
N ASN A 176 -19.64 -7.92 -25.34
CA ASN A 176 -18.31 -7.60 -25.88
C ASN A 176 -17.74 -6.25 -25.41
N CYS A 177 -18.22 -5.75 -24.27
CA CYS A 177 -17.70 -4.57 -23.61
C CYS A 177 -17.10 -4.91 -22.25
N SER A 178 -16.10 -4.14 -21.85
CA SER A 178 -15.51 -4.16 -20.51
C SER A 178 -15.76 -2.82 -19.83
N LEU A 179 -16.00 -2.85 -18.52
CA LEU A 179 -16.10 -1.65 -17.70
C LEU A 179 -14.69 -1.21 -17.29
N ILE A 180 -14.39 0.06 -17.53
CA ILE A 180 -13.13 0.69 -17.14
C ILE A 180 -13.45 1.89 -16.26
N GLN A 181 -12.68 2.04 -15.17
CA GLN A 181 -12.76 3.21 -14.30
C GLN A 181 -11.42 3.93 -14.32
N LEU A 182 -11.44 5.18 -14.76
CA LEU A 182 -10.25 6.02 -14.85
C LEU A 182 -10.38 7.27 -13.99
N PRO A 183 -9.28 7.82 -13.47
CA PRO A 183 -9.31 9.09 -12.78
C PRO A 183 -9.72 10.23 -13.70
N VAL A 184 -10.55 11.12 -13.17
CA VAL A 184 -11.11 12.24 -13.93
C VAL A 184 -11.00 13.53 -13.14
N ASN A 185 -10.77 14.64 -13.86
CA ASN A 185 -10.95 15.96 -13.32
C ASN A 185 -12.39 16.41 -13.57
N LYS A 186 -13.25 16.28 -12.55
CA LYS A 186 -14.68 16.61 -12.64
C LYS A 186 -14.98 18.08 -12.98
N THR A 187 -14.01 18.98 -12.77
CA THR A 187 -14.16 20.41 -13.14
C THR A 187 -14.17 20.62 -14.66
N ARG A 188 -13.59 19.68 -15.42
CA ARG A 188 -13.51 19.75 -16.88
C ARG A 188 -14.71 19.05 -17.49
N LYS A 189 -15.69 19.82 -17.97
CA LYS A 189 -16.83 19.33 -18.75
C LYS A 189 -16.52 19.49 -20.24
N SER A 190 -15.90 18.46 -20.81
CA SER A 190 -15.47 18.44 -22.22
C SER A 190 -16.12 17.26 -22.92
N GLY A 191 -16.49 17.43 -24.21
CA GLY A 191 -16.88 16.30 -25.07
C GLY A 191 -15.68 15.46 -25.53
N ASP A 192 -14.46 15.93 -25.29
CA ASP A 192 -13.22 15.19 -25.50
C ASP A 192 -12.77 14.50 -24.20
N LEU A 193 -12.73 13.17 -24.24
CA LEU A 193 -12.37 12.30 -23.12
C LEU A 193 -10.96 12.59 -22.59
N PHE A 194 -9.98 12.84 -23.45
CA PHE A 194 -8.59 13.08 -23.03
C PHE A 194 -8.45 14.35 -22.18
N ASN A 195 -9.28 15.36 -22.44
CA ASN A 195 -9.28 16.59 -21.66
C ASN A 195 -9.89 16.40 -20.27
N MET A 196 -10.80 15.43 -20.10
CA MET A 196 -11.44 15.12 -18.82
C MET A 196 -10.57 14.25 -17.91
N LEU A 197 -9.85 13.29 -18.49
CA LEU A 197 -8.96 12.39 -17.74
C LEU A 197 -7.78 13.15 -17.12
N THR A 198 -7.21 12.59 -16.06
CA THR A 198 -6.09 13.18 -15.32
C THR A 198 -5.13 12.11 -14.82
N SER A 199 -3.84 12.40 -14.92
CA SER A 199 -2.76 11.60 -14.32
C SER A 199 -2.60 11.84 -12.82
N VAL A 200 -3.11 12.98 -12.34
CA VAL A 200 -3.12 13.37 -10.94
C VAL A 200 -4.45 12.96 -10.32
N PHE A 201 -4.42 12.07 -9.35
CA PHE A 201 -5.62 11.52 -8.74
C PHE A 201 -5.43 11.18 -7.27
N SER A 202 -6.54 11.10 -6.54
CA SER A 202 -6.53 10.75 -5.12
C SER A 202 -7.17 9.39 -4.90
N LEU A 203 -6.49 8.57 -4.10
CA LEU A 203 -6.98 7.29 -3.63
C LEU A 203 -7.34 7.41 -2.15
N GLN A 204 -8.54 6.96 -1.79
CA GLN A 204 -8.84 6.59 -0.42
C GLN A 204 -8.24 5.21 -0.18
N VAL A 205 -7.38 5.09 0.82
CA VAL A 205 -6.84 3.80 1.21
C VAL A 205 -7.78 3.20 2.24
N VAL A 206 -8.31 2.02 1.91
CA VAL A 206 -9.21 1.27 2.78
C VAL A 206 -8.40 0.13 3.36
N VAL A 207 -8.25 0.15 4.68
CA VAL A 207 -7.47 -0.85 5.41
C VAL A 207 -8.43 -1.71 6.22
N ASP A 208 -8.22 -3.02 6.18
CA ASP A 208 -9.06 -3.95 6.91
C ASP A 208 -9.05 -3.64 8.42
N ARG A 209 -10.21 -3.80 9.05
CA ARG A 209 -10.41 -3.47 10.45
C ARG A 209 -9.44 -4.23 11.37
N VAL A 210 -9.14 -5.50 11.05
CA VAL A 210 -8.21 -6.31 11.84
C VAL A 210 -6.79 -5.74 11.78
N CYS A 211 -6.40 -5.18 10.64
CA CYS A 211 -5.10 -4.51 10.48
C CYS A 211 -5.02 -3.26 11.36
N TRP A 212 -6.07 -2.43 11.34
CA TRP A 212 -6.16 -1.24 12.19
C TRP A 212 -6.09 -1.59 13.68
N GLU A 213 -6.86 -2.59 14.12
CA GLU A 213 -6.85 -3.05 15.50
C GLU A 213 -5.47 -3.59 15.90
N CYS A 214 -4.82 -4.34 15.00
CA CYS A 214 -3.48 -4.84 15.25
C CYS A 214 -2.45 -3.71 15.41
N ARG A 215 -2.53 -2.69 14.55
CA ARG A 215 -1.70 -1.49 14.65
C ARG A 215 -1.88 -0.78 16.00
N TRP A 216 -3.11 -0.55 16.43
CA TRP A 216 -3.38 0.13 17.71
C TRP A 216 -2.92 -0.67 18.92
N ARG A 217 -2.87 -2.00 18.80
CA ARG A 217 -2.31 -2.88 19.83
C ARG A 217 -0.81 -3.10 19.67
N TRP A 218 -0.11 -2.18 19.00
CA TRP A 218 1.34 -2.20 18.83
C TRP A 218 1.87 -3.49 18.17
N GLY A 219 1.11 -4.05 17.22
CA GLY A 219 1.44 -5.31 16.54
C GLY A 219 0.91 -6.56 17.25
N GLN A 220 0.25 -6.43 18.41
CA GLN A 220 -0.39 -7.55 19.11
C GLN A 220 -1.77 -7.87 18.51
N CYS A 221 -1.79 -8.39 17.28
CA CYS A 221 -3.04 -8.85 16.67
C CYS A 221 -3.60 -10.04 17.49
N GLN A 222 -4.90 -10.11 17.79
CA GLN A 222 -5.48 -11.27 18.51
C GLN A 222 -5.24 -12.61 17.79
N ARG A 223 -5.18 -12.60 16.46
CA ARG A 223 -4.78 -13.77 15.63
C ARG A 223 -3.27 -14.07 15.66
N CYS A 224 -2.40 -13.06 15.73
CA CYS A 224 -0.97 -13.29 15.97
C CYS A 224 -0.72 -13.72 17.42
N ASN A 225 -1.52 -13.29 18.40
CA ASN A 225 -1.45 -13.79 19.78
C ASN A 225 -1.73 -15.29 19.82
N ASP A 226 -2.70 -15.79 19.06
CA ASP A 226 -2.92 -17.23 18.92
C ASP A 226 -1.79 -17.93 18.14
N CYS A 227 -1.14 -17.25 17.19
CA CYS A 227 0.08 -17.73 16.52
C CYS A 227 1.27 -17.84 17.50
N HIS A 228 1.52 -16.80 18.29
CA HIS A 228 2.56 -16.76 19.32
C HIS A 228 2.29 -17.77 20.45
N LYS A 229 1.04 -17.95 20.89
CA LYS A 229 0.64 -19.03 21.83
C LYS A 229 1.01 -20.42 21.28
N LYS A 230 0.99 -20.58 19.96
CA LYS A 230 1.39 -21.82 19.26
C LYS A 230 2.87 -21.85 18.85
N ARG A 231 3.70 -20.90 19.35
CA ARG A 231 5.13 -20.73 18.99
C ARG A 231 5.37 -20.53 17.49
N GLY A 232 4.43 -19.87 16.81
CA GLY A 232 4.58 -19.44 15.42
C GLY A 232 5.02 -17.98 15.29
N ARG A 233 5.57 -17.64 14.12
CA ARG A 233 5.96 -16.29 13.71
C ARG A 233 4.92 -15.74 12.73
N CYS A 234 4.46 -14.51 12.97
CA CYS A 234 3.50 -13.83 12.09
C CYS A 234 4.23 -13.16 10.91
N HIS A 235 3.80 -13.40 9.69
CA HIS A 235 4.37 -12.85 8.46
C HIS A 235 3.28 -12.25 7.57
N ILE A 236 3.62 -11.28 6.72
CA ILE A 236 2.71 -10.72 5.71
C ILE A 236 3.19 -11.17 4.32
N ASP A 237 2.36 -11.95 3.62
CA ASP A 237 2.74 -12.50 2.31
C ASP A 237 2.82 -11.45 1.19
N ASP A 238 3.22 -11.89 -0.01
CA ASP A 238 3.35 -11.02 -1.18
C ASP A 238 2.04 -10.39 -1.66
N LYS A 239 0.92 -10.95 -1.18
CA LYS A 239 -0.43 -10.47 -1.43
C LYS A 239 -0.99 -9.71 -0.24
N GLY A 240 -0.17 -9.35 0.75
CA GLY A 240 -0.59 -8.59 1.92
C GLY A 240 -1.40 -9.38 2.95
N ASN A 241 -1.50 -10.71 2.87
CA ASN A 241 -2.26 -11.51 3.84
C ASN A 241 -1.39 -11.89 5.05
N PHE A 242 -2.00 -11.94 6.24
CA PHE A 242 -1.34 -12.48 7.43
C PHE A 242 -1.17 -14.00 7.32
N GLN A 243 0.04 -14.47 7.58
CA GLN A 243 0.43 -15.87 7.64
C GLN A 243 1.06 -16.18 8.99
N CYS A 244 0.78 -17.36 9.54
CA CYS A 244 1.42 -17.87 10.75
C CYS A 244 2.32 -19.04 10.35
N GLU A 245 3.62 -18.90 10.57
CA GLU A 245 4.63 -19.93 10.28
C GLU A 245 5.10 -20.59 11.57
N ASN A 246 5.04 -21.92 11.66
CA ASN A 246 5.46 -22.66 12.85
C ASN A 246 6.95 -23.02 12.78
N GLU A 247 7.75 -22.56 13.75
CA GLU A 247 9.21 -22.75 13.78
C GLU A 247 9.65 -24.22 13.86
N ARG A 248 8.76 -25.16 14.23
CA ARG A 248 9.11 -26.58 14.37
C ARG A 248 8.92 -27.43 13.13
N THR A 249 8.11 -27.00 12.16
CA THR A 249 7.73 -27.83 11.02
C THR A 249 7.91 -27.16 9.66
N GLY A 250 8.14 -25.83 9.62
CA GLY A 250 8.18 -25.07 8.36
C GLY A 250 6.84 -25.09 7.61
N ILE A 251 5.76 -25.54 8.27
CA ILE A 251 4.43 -25.66 7.67
C ILE A 251 3.76 -24.30 7.73
N LYS A 252 3.47 -23.74 6.55
CA LYS A 252 2.63 -22.55 6.37
C LYS A 252 1.20 -22.89 6.79
N ILE A 253 0.77 -22.38 7.94
CA ILE A 253 -0.62 -22.52 8.36
C ILE A 253 -1.39 -21.39 7.71
N TYR A 254 -1.99 -21.70 6.57
CA TYR A 254 -2.97 -20.81 5.95
C TYR A 254 -4.20 -20.78 6.84
N VAL A 255 -4.46 -19.62 7.45
CA VAL A 255 -5.77 -19.36 8.04
C VAL A 255 -6.73 -19.15 6.86
N ARG A 256 -7.33 -20.24 6.38
CA ARG A 256 -8.52 -20.15 5.53
C ARG A 256 -9.66 -19.65 6.40
N TYR A 257 -10.37 -18.67 5.85
CA TYR A 257 -11.60 -18.09 6.38
C TYR A 257 -12.64 -19.15 6.72
#